data_AF-B0WVG7-F1
#
_entry.id   AF-B0WVG7-F1
#
_cell.length_a   1.000
_cell.length_b   1.000
_cell.length_c   1.000
_cell.angle_alpha   90.00
_cell.angle_beta   90.00
_cell.angle_gamma   90.00
#
_symmetry.space_group_name_H-M   'P 1'
#
loop_
_entity.id
_entity.type
_entity.pdbx_description
1 polymer ?
#
loop_
_entity_poly.entity_id
_entity_poly.type
_entity_poly.pdbx_seq_one_letter_code
_entity_poly.pdbx_strand_id
1 'polypeptide(L)'
;MCHVRVGARYPFQSHQGLRPGDGLSNALFNIGLEGVVSRAGIGCAGGGERIRVLGIAGNGQQRHKLTDTARAPRMVTNSCLTIFWINLLEIFFIAFLPKLYRAVLAKPAPKSSQLLASVICIVALLSALLHKPHNVILLAALFSSSRYLVARIDHIAESKAENVLLKCVAHVWLGKLFYFYQGNSNSLATIDLNAGYVGLASFDFTRVGLFLTLNTFNGQILSFLLLVYHNMRGCVSDSVDKTSHVEQSKTLVSQTMLKVLSLVVIGPLTFYVIVVALMRNHIFVWTVFSPKIIYDCFYMGLTGVQIAIVYFTF
;
A
#
# COMPACT_ATOMS: atom_id res chain seq x y z
N MET A 1 -42.15 -20.34 -22.05
CA MET A 1 -42.17 -19.64 -20.75
C MET A 1 -42.13 -20.69 -19.66
N CYS A 2 -40.97 -20.87 -19.01
CA CYS A 2 -40.79 -21.83 -17.94
C CYS A 2 -40.31 -21.08 -16.69
N HIS A 3 -41.17 -20.97 -15.69
CA HIS A 3 -40.84 -20.38 -14.40
C HIS A 3 -40.12 -21.42 -13.56
N VAL A 4 -38.82 -21.23 -13.32
CA VAL A 4 -38.07 -22.01 -12.33
C VAL A 4 -37.92 -21.18 -11.06
N ARG A 5 -38.68 -21.55 -10.02
CA ARG A 5 -38.44 -21.11 -8.63
C ARG A 5 -37.34 -21.99 -8.05
N VAL A 6 -36.16 -21.43 -7.79
CA VAL A 6 -35.14 -22.10 -6.97
C VAL A 6 -35.26 -21.55 -5.55
N GLY A 7 -35.92 -22.31 -4.69
CA GLY A 7 -35.78 -22.17 -3.25
C GLY A 7 -34.58 -22.98 -2.79
N ALA A 8 -33.55 -22.33 -2.25
CA ALA A 8 -32.48 -23.00 -1.52
C ALA A 8 -32.17 -22.21 -0.25
N ARG A 9 -32.78 -22.63 0.87
CA ARG A 9 -32.36 -22.28 2.23
C ARG A 9 -31.37 -23.35 2.70
N TYR A 10 -30.07 -23.10 2.55
CA TYR A 10 -29.02 -23.70 3.38
C TYR A 10 -27.80 -22.77 3.37
N PRO A 11 -27.19 -22.42 4.51
CA PRO A 11 -25.92 -21.70 4.53
C PRO A 11 -24.80 -22.67 4.09
N PHE A 12 -24.09 -22.32 3.02
CA PHE A 12 -22.91 -23.04 2.57
C PHE A 12 -21.78 -22.85 3.60
N GLN A 13 -21.42 -23.92 4.30
CA GLN A 13 -20.37 -23.92 5.30
C GLN A 13 -19.03 -24.25 4.61
N SER A 14 -18.19 -23.25 4.42
CA SER A 14 -16.81 -23.46 3.93
C SER A 14 -16.02 -24.18 5.01
N HIS A 15 -15.61 -25.42 4.74
CA HIS A 15 -14.79 -26.24 5.64
C HIS A 15 -13.29 -26.08 5.42
N GLN A 16 -12.86 -25.26 4.44
CA GLN A 16 -11.45 -24.93 4.22
C GLN A 16 -11.31 -23.50 3.70
N GLY A 17 -10.54 -22.68 4.43
CA GLY A 17 -10.20 -21.32 4.02
C GLY A 17 -10.87 -20.25 4.88
N LEU A 18 -10.07 -19.23 5.21
CA LEU A 18 -10.51 -18.01 5.86
C LEU A 18 -11.47 -17.23 4.94
N ARG A 19 -12.59 -16.75 5.49
CA ARG A 19 -13.57 -15.97 4.72
C ARG A 19 -12.92 -14.66 4.23
N PRO A 20 -12.96 -14.36 2.92
CA PRO A 20 -12.48 -13.09 2.40
C PRO A 20 -13.34 -11.93 2.92
N GLY A 21 -12.72 -10.94 3.56
CA GLY A 21 -13.39 -9.71 4.02
C GLY A 21 -13.55 -9.59 5.54
N ASP A 22 -13.26 -10.63 6.31
CA ASP A 22 -13.22 -10.54 7.77
C ASP A 22 -11.83 -10.02 8.21
N GLY A 23 -11.77 -8.95 9.00
CA GLY A 23 -10.50 -8.39 9.49
C GLY A 23 -9.64 -9.40 10.27
N LEU A 24 -10.27 -10.44 10.81
CA LEU A 24 -9.63 -11.57 11.49
C LEU A 24 -8.87 -12.48 10.50
N SER A 25 -9.38 -12.64 9.27
CA SER A 25 -8.69 -13.33 8.17
C SER A 25 -7.45 -12.58 7.71
N ASN A 26 -7.53 -11.25 7.62
CA ASN A 26 -6.39 -10.38 7.31
C ASN A 26 -5.34 -10.39 8.44
N ALA A 27 -5.77 -10.37 9.71
CA ALA A 27 -4.87 -10.44 10.86
C ALA A 27 -4.12 -11.80 10.92
N LEU A 28 -4.84 -12.92 10.74
CA LEU A 28 -4.22 -14.25 10.69
C LEU A 28 -3.26 -14.41 9.51
N PHE A 29 -3.56 -13.76 8.38
CA PHE A 29 -2.66 -13.73 7.23
C PHE A 29 -1.42 -12.85 7.49
N ASN A 30 -1.57 -11.69 8.15
CA ASN A 30 -0.44 -10.83 8.54
C ASN A 30 0.53 -11.53 9.51
N ILE A 31 0.02 -12.29 10.48
CA ILE A 31 0.84 -13.12 11.38
C ILE A 31 1.59 -14.21 10.58
N GLY A 32 0.97 -14.79 9.55
CA GLY A 32 1.64 -15.70 8.62
C GLY A 32 2.71 -15.02 7.77
N LEU A 33 2.48 -13.78 7.35
CA LEU A 33 3.40 -12.99 6.53
C LEU A 33 4.65 -12.59 7.32
N GLU A 34 4.53 -12.28 8.62
CA GLU A 34 5.69 -12.06 9.50
C GLU A 34 6.66 -13.24 9.51
N GLY A 35 6.14 -14.47 9.55
CA GLY A 35 6.97 -15.68 9.47
C GLY A 35 7.73 -15.82 8.15
N VAL A 36 7.16 -15.31 7.05
CA VAL A 36 7.78 -15.32 5.71
C VAL A 36 8.78 -14.18 5.57
N VAL A 37 8.47 -12.98 6.08
CA VAL A 37 9.37 -11.82 6.08
C VAL A 37 10.61 -12.07 6.96
N SER A 38 10.44 -12.76 8.09
CA SER A 38 11.54 -13.20 8.97
C SER A 38 12.47 -14.21 8.29
N ARG A 39 11.92 -15.11 7.45
CA ARG A 39 12.70 -16.05 6.63
C ARG A 39 13.33 -15.44 5.38
N ALA A 40 12.88 -14.27 4.93
CA ALA A 40 13.44 -13.55 3.78
C ALA A 40 14.72 -12.75 4.11
N GLY A 41 15.36 -13.02 5.24
CA GLY A 41 16.71 -12.53 5.56
C GLY A 41 16.78 -11.10 6.10
N ILE A 42 15.66 -10.53 6.56
CA ILE A 42 15.69 -9.31 7.40
C ILE A 42 15.59 -9.77 8.86
N GLY A 43 16.67 -10.37 9.36
CA GLY A 43 16.73 -10.87 10.73
C GLY A 43 17.07 -9.76 11.72
N CYS A 44 16.24 -9.59 12.75
CA CYS A 44 16.72 -9.42 14.11
C CYS A 44 16.35 -10.71 14.85
N ALA A 45 17.37 -11.45 15.28
CA ALA A 45 17.24 -12.74 15.92
C ALA A 45 16.55 -12.64 17.30
N GLY A 46 15.82 -13.69 17.67
CA GLY A 46 15.50 -13.97 19.06
C GLY A 46 14.24 -14.80 19.27
N GLY A 47 14.43 -16.06 19.67
CA GLY A 47 13.45 -16.81 20.47
C GLY A 47 12.31 -17.47 19.71
N GLY A 48 12.48 -18.75 19.39
CA GLY A 48 11.36 -19.60 19.00
C GLY A 48 10.47 -19.87 20.21
N GLU A 49 9.22 -19.44 20.14
CA GLU A 49 8.16 -20.03 20.96
C GLU A 49 6.94 -20.33 20.10
N ARG A 50 6.57 -21.61 20.08
CA ARG A 50 5.52 -22.17 19.23
C ARG A 50 4.18 -21.92 19.91
N ILE A 51 3.57 -20.76 19.69
CA ILE A 51 2.24 -20.44 20.23
C ILE A 51 1.19 -21.32 19.55
N ARG A 52 0.71 -22.33 20.29
CA ARG A 52 -0.38 -23.22 19.88
C ARG A 52 -1.70 -22.57 20.31
N VAL A 53 -2.39 -21.89 19.40
CA VAL A 53 -3.69 -21.28 19.71
C VAL A 53 -4.75 -22.38 19.77
N LEU A 54 -5.28 -22.58 20.98
CA LEU A 54 -6.34 -23.52 21.33
C LEU A 54 -7.68 -22.97 20.79
N GLY A 55 -8.27 -23.67 19.81
CA GLY A 55 -9.62 -23.37 19.35
C GLY A 55 -10.65 -23.89 20.35
N ILE A 56 -11.39 -22.99 21.00
CA ILE A 56 -12.57 -23.35 21.78
C ILE A 56 -13.74 -23.58 20.80
N ALA A 57 -14.04 -24.84 20.54
CA ALA A 57 -15.29 -25.25 19.89
C ALA A 57 -16.35 -25.50 20.98
N GLY A 58 -17.26 -24.55 21.17
CA GLY A 58 -18.45 -24.74 22.00
C GLY A 58 -19.50 -25.55 21.26
N ASN A 59 -19.71 -26.78 21.68
CA ASN A 59 -20.82 -27.64 21.25
C ASN A 59 -21.98 -27.42 22.24
N GLY A 60 -23.16 -26.99 21.77
CA GLY A 60 -24.25 -26.59 22.66
C GLY A 60 -25.57 -26.34 21.94
N GLN A 61 -26.29 -27.43 21.76
CA GLN A 61 -27.66 -27.60 21.29
C GLN A 61 -28.69 -26.69 22.02
N GLN A 62 -29.53 -25.93 21.29
CA GLN A 62 -30.90 -25.66 21.76
C GLN A 62 -31.90 -25.18 20.68
N ARG A 63 -33.13 -25.67 20.88
CA ARG A 63 -34.35 -25.63 20.07
C ARG A 63 -34.96 -24.23 19.91
N HIS A 64 -35.73 -24.11 18.83
CA HIS A 64 -36.77 -23.11 18.55
C HIS A 64 -37.46 -22.49 19.79
N LYS A 65 -37.45 -21.16 19.85
CA LYS A 65 -38.62 -20.35 20.24
C LYS A 65 -38.57 -19.00 19.51
N LEU A 66 -39.58 -18.77 18.68
CA LEU A 66 -39.92 -17.47 18.10
C LEU A 66 -40.46 -16.60 19.25
N THR A 67 -39.79 -15.51 19.59
CA THR A 67 -40.35 -14.35 20.32
C THR A 67 -39.33 -13.22 20.36
N ASP A 68 -39.83 -12.00 20.23
CA ASP A 68 -39.11 -10.73 20.09
C ASP A 68 -37.90 -10.52 21.00
N THR A 69 -36.83 -9.96 20.43
CA THR A 69 -36.13 -8.76 20.95
C THR A 69 -34.93 -8.40 20.07
N ALA A 70 -35.06 -7.28 19.37
CA ALA A 70 -33.99 -6.62 18.65
C ALA A 70 -32.92 -6.10 19.63
N ARG A 71 -31.86 -6.88 19.91
CA ARG A 71 -30.64 -6.33 20.55
C ARG A 71 -29.35 -7.17 20.35
N ALA A 72 -29.08 -7.63 19.13
CA ALA A 72 -27.79 -8.26 18.81
C ALA A 72 -27.26 -7.86 17.41
N PRO A 73 -26.74 -6.62 17.26
CA PRO A 73 -25.56 -6.44 16.41
C PRO A 73 -24.42 -5.63 17.05
N ARG A 74 -24.65 -4.90 18.15
CA ARG A 74 -23.65 -3.95 18.70
C ARG A 74 -22.38 -4.62 19.26
N MET A 75 -22.48 -5.83 19.81
CA MET A 75 -21.36 -6.46 20.52
C MET A 75 -20.29 -7.00 19.55
N VAL A 76 -20.69 -7.58 18.41
CA VAL A 76 -19.75 -8.09 17.39
C VAL A 76 -19.02 -6.94 16.68
N THR A 77 -19.73 -5.83 16.38
CA THR A 77 -19.12 -4.65 15.76
C THR A 77 -18.06 -4.02 16.65
N ASN A 78 -18.30 -3.96 17.96
CA ASN A 78 -17.32 -3.42 18.91
C ASN A 78 -16.06 -4.29 18.97
N SER A 79 -16.18 -5.62 19.02
CA SER A 79 -15.02 -6.51 19.05
C SER A 79 -14.17 -6.42 17.78
N CYS A 80 -14.79 -6.40 16.59
CA CYS A 80 -14.07 -6.26 15.32
C CYS A 80 -13.36 -4.90 15.21
N LEU A 81 -14.02 -3.82 15.65
CA LEU A 81 -13.43 -2.48 15.67
C LEU A 81 -12.24 -2.43 16.63
N THR A 82 -12.38 -2.99 17.84
CA THR A 82 -11.27 -3.10 18.80
C THR A 82 -10.09 -3.90 18.22
N ILE A 83 -10.33 -5.04 17.57
CA ILE A 83 -9.26 -5.83 16.93
C ILE A 83 -8.55 -5.03 15.84
N PHE A 84 -9.26 -4.26 15.01
CA PHE A 84 -8.64 -3.40 14.01
C PHE A 84 -7.73 -2.34 14.64
N TRP A 85 -8.21 -1.62 15.66
CA TRP A 85 -7.41 -0.61 16.34
C TRP A 85 -6.22 -1.21 17.10
N ILE A 86 -6.34 -2.43 17.62
CA ILE A 86 -5.21 -3.18 18.19
C ILE A 86 -4.18 -3.51 17.12
N ASN A 87 -4.57 -4.03 15.95
CA ASN A 87 -3.64 -4.29 14.84
C ASN A 87 -2.96 -3.00 14.36
N LEU A 88 -3.70 -1.89 14.26
CA LEU A 88 -3.13 -0.61 13.88
C LEU A 88 -2.11 -0.11 14.93
N LEU A 89 -2.41 -0.29 16.21
CA LEU A 89 -1.51 0.02 17.31
C LEU A 89 -0.26 -0.89 17.27
N GLU A 90 -0.42 -2.17 16.96
CA GLU A 90 0.68 -3.12 16.77
C GLU A 90 1.60 -2.70 15.62
N ILE A 91 1.04 -2.32 14.47
CA ILE A 91 1.82 -1.77 13.33
C ILE A 91 2.60 -0.52 13.76
N PHE A 92 1.98 0.37 14.53
CA PHE A 92 2.65 1.55 15.08
C PHE A 92 3.79 1.15 16.02
N PHE A 93 3.58 0.17 16.91
CA PHE A 93 4.61 -0.34 17.81
C PHE A 93 5.77 -0.99 17.05
N ILE A 94 5.51 -1.84 16.06
CA ILE A 94 6.55 -2.46 15.21
C ILE A 94 7.45 -1.39 14.59
N ALA A 95 6.86 -0.28 14.14
CA ALA A 95 7.63 0.80 13.53
C ALA A 95 8.32 1.74 14.54
N PHE A 96 7.77 1.87 15.74
CA PHE A 96 8.28 2.77 16.78
C PHE A 96 9.31 2.11 17.70
N LEU A 97 9.18 0.80 17.99
CA LEU A 97 10.08 0.03 18.86
C LEU A 97 11.56 0.20 18.49
N PRO A 98 11.97 0.08 17.20
CA PRO A 98 13.37 0.22 16.82
C PRO A 98 13.92 1.64 17.08
N LYS A 99 13.07 2.67 17.02
CA LYS A 99 13.45 4.06 17.31
C LYS A 99 13.57 4.30 18.81
N LEU A 100 12.59 3.83 19.58
CA LEU A 100 12.59 3.93 21.04
C LEU A 100 13.77 3.16 21.65
N TYR A 101 14.00 1.93 21.17
CA TYR A 101 15.14 1.11 21.60
C TYR A 101 16.48 1.85 21.41
N ARG A 102 16.67 2.53 20.28
CA ARG A 102 17.90 3.30 20.04
C ARG A 102 18.01 4.57 20.88
N ALA A 103 16.89 5.25 21.10
CA ALA A 103 16.85 6.42 21.97
C ALA A 103 17.20 6.05 23.43
N VAL A 104 16.66 4.93 23.93
CA VAL A 104 16.97 4.41 25.27
C VAL A 104 18.44 3.98 25.38
N LEU A 105 19.00 3.38 24.33
CA LEU A 105 20.42 3.01 24.29
C LEU A 105 21.37 4.19 23.99
N ALA A 106 20.86 5.44 23.97
CA ALA A 106 21.62 6.65 23.64
C ALA A 106 22.46 6.52 22.35
N LYS A 107 22.01 5.70 21.39
CA LYS A 107 22.68 5.53 20.10
C LYS A 107 22.44 6.79 19.26
N PRO A 108 23.41 7.18 18.40
CA PRO A 108 23.28 8.37 17.58
C PRO A 108 21.99 8.34 16.75
N ALA A 109 21.46 9.54 16.49
CA ALA A 109 20.21 9.74 15.77
C ALA A 109 20.16 8.90 14.48
N PRO A 110 19.00 8.28 14.16
CA PRO A 110 18.89 7.43 12.99
C PRO A 110 19.18 8.23 11.72
N LYS A 111 19.94 7.65 10.80
CA LYS A 111 20.18 8.24 9.48
C LYS A 111 18.83 8.39 8.74
N SER A 112 18.68 9.43 7.92
CA SER A 112 17.44 9.70 7.14
C SER A 112 16.92 8.45 6.40
N SER A 113 17.82 7.64 5.83
CA SER A 113 17.48 6.41 5.13
C SER A 113 16.78 5.36 6.00
N GLN A 114 17.08 5.32 7.31
CA GLN A 114 16.44 4.40 8.25
C GLN A 114 15.05 4.88 8.66
N LEU A 115 14.86 6.19 8.80
CA LEU A 115 13.53 6.78 9.04
C LEU A 115 12.60 6.48 7.88
N LEU A 116 13.08 6.64 6.64
CA LEU A 116 12.32 6.31 5.43
C LEU A 116 11.97 4.82 5.35
N ALA A 117 12.89 3.92 5.72
CA ALA A 117 12.60 2.48 5.78
C ALA A 117 11.48 2.16 6.78
N SER A 118 11.45 2.82 7.94
CA SER A 118 10.33 2.68 8.90
C SER A 118 9.02 3.19 8.31
N VAL A 119 9.02 4.33 7.61
CA VAL A 119 7.82 4.87 6.94
C VAL A 119 7.30 3.89 5.89
N ILE A 120 8.19 3.32 5.06
CA ILE A 120 7.83 2.30 4.06
C ILE A 120 7.18 1.09 4.75
N CYS A 121 7.74 0.63 5.86
CA CYS A 121 7.19 -0.49 6.62
C CYS A 121 5.79 -0.19 7.16
N ILE A 122 5.58 1.00 7.75
CA ILE A 122 4.24 1.42 8.24
C ILE A 122 3.25 1.44 7.08
N VAL A 123 3.60 2.10 5.97
CA VAL A 123 2.70 2.22 4.81
C VAL A 123 2.39 0.84 4.23
N ALA A 124 3.38 -0.04 4.13
CA ALA A 124 3.19 -1.40 3.63
C ALA A 124 2.28 -2.24 4.52
N LEU A 125 2.49 -2.20 5.84
CA LEU A 125 1.65 -2.93 6.80
C LEU A 125 0.23 -2.38 6.85
N LEU A 126 0.09 -1.05 6.80
CA LEU A 126 -1.22 -0.40 6.72
C LEU A 126 -1.95 -0.78 5.43
N SER A 127 -1.26 -0.80 4.29
CA SER A 127 -1.83 -1.26 3.03
C SER A 127 -2.20 -2.74 3.05
N ALA A 128 -1.38 -3.61 3.67
CA ALA A 128 -1.70 -5.02 3.84
C ALA A 128 -2.98 -5.23 4.70
N LEU A 129 -3.17 -4.39 5.72
CA LEU A 129 -4.37 -4.40 6.55
C LEU A 129 -5.63 -3.98 5.77
N LEU A 130 -5.50 -2.98 4.90
CA LEU A 130 -6.59 -2.44 4.08
C LEU A 130 -6.93 -3.31 2.86
N HIS A 131 -5.95 -4.06 2.34
CA HIS A 131 -6.13 -4.89 1.15
C HIS A 131 -6.95 -6.14 1.45
N LYS A 132 -7.66 -6.63 0.41
CA LYS A 132 -8.24 -7.97 0.44
C LYS A 132 -7.12 -9.02 0.54
N PRO A 133 -7.34 -10.18 1.19
CA PRO A 133 -6.29 -11.18 1.43
C PRO A 133 -5.51 -11.59 0.17
N HIS A 134 -6.18 -11.70 -0.98
CA HIS A 134 -5.54 -12.06 -2.25
C HIS A 134 -4.61 -10.97 -2.79
N ASN A 135 -4.87 -9.70 -2.46
CA ASN A 135 -4.07 -8.56 -2.92
C ASN A 135 -2.82 -8.34 -2.07
N VAL A 136 -2.75 -8.89 -0.85
CA VAL A 136 -1.56 -8.77 0.02
C VAL A 136 -0.33 -9.44 -0.62
N ILE A 137 -0.51 -10.48 -1.43
CA ILE A 137 0.59 -11.14 -2.15
C ILE A 137 1.27 -10.16 -3.13
N LEU A 138 0.51 -9.24 -3.72
CA LEU A 138 1.05 -8.24 -4.65
C LEU A 138 2.00 -7.27 -3.94
N LEU A 139 1.80 -7.01 -2.65
CA LEU A 139 2.72 -6.19 -1.88
C LEU A 139 4.12 -6.82 -1.81
N ALA A 140 4.19 -8.11 -1.49
CA ALA A 140 5.45 -8.85 -1.47
C ALA A 140 6.10 -8.90 -2.87
N ALA A 141 5.30 -9.11 -3.91
CA ALA A 141 5.76 -9.05 -5.29
C ALA A 141 6.32 -7.66 -5.66
N LEU A 142 5.68 -6.56 -5.24
CA LEU A 142 6.17 -5.21 -5.49
C LEU A 142 7.56 -4.97 -4.88
N PHE A 143 7.76 -5.37 -3.62
CA PHE A 143 9.07 -5.28 -2.97
C PHE A 143 10.14 -6.12 -3.67
N SER A 144 9.80 -7.34 -4.06
CA SER A 144 10.70 -8.23 -4.79
C SER A 144 11.08 -7.65 -6.16
N SER A 145 10.09 -7.20 -6.93
CA SER A 145 10.28 -6.58 -8.25
C SER A 145 11.09 -5.29 -8.18
N SER A 146 10.83 -4.41 -7.20
CA SER A 146 11.61 -3.18 -7.01
C SER A 146 13.08 -3.48 -6.74
N ARG A 147 13.39 -4.41 -5.82
CA ARG A 147 14.77 -4.83 -5.53
C ARG A 147 15.45 -5.44 -6.74
N TYR A 148 14.76 -6.31 -7.46
CA TYR A 148 15.28 -6.93 -8.67
C TYR A 148 15.60 -5.87 -9.74
N LEU A 149 14.67 -4.96 -10.02
CA LEU A 149 14.86 -3.89 -11.00
C LEU A 149 16.04 -3.00 -10.63
N VAL A 150 16.15 -2.57 -9.38
CA VAL A 150 17.28 -1.73 -8.92
C VAL A 150 18.61 -2.44 -9.11
N ALA A 151 18.72 -3.70 -8.68
CA ALA A 151 19.95 -4.47 -8.83
C ALA A 151 20.36 -4.61 -10.30
N ARG A 152 19.40 -4.84 -11.21
CA ARG A 152 19.68 -4.92 -12.64
C ARG A 152 20.08 -3.58 -13.24
N ILE A 153 19.43 -2.49 -12.83
CA ILE A 153 19.75 -1.13 -13.30
C ILE A 153 21.14 -0.70 -12.83
N ASP A 154 21.52 -1.05 -11.60
CA ASP A 154 22.85 -0.79 -11.05
C ASP A 154 23.96 -1.50 -11.82
N HIS A 155 23.66 -2.66 -12.43
CA HIS A 155 24.61 -3.37 -13.31
C HIS A 155 24.66 -2.84 -14.75
N ILE A 156 23.59 -2.20 -15.24
CA ILE A 156 23.48 -1.76 -16.64
C ILE A 156 23.94 -0.32 -16.83
N ALA A 157 23.65 0.55 -15.85
CA ALA A 157 23.88 1.98 -16.01
C ALA A 157 25.37 2.32 -15.91
N GLU A 158 25.88 3.03 -16.92
CA GLU A 158 27.29 3.45 -16.98
C GLU A 158 27.51 4.78 -16.23
N SER A 159 26.48 5.64 -16.22
CA SER A 159 26.53 6.95 -15.56
C SER A 159 25.53 7.07 -14.41
N LYS A 160 25.85 7.92 -13.42
CA LYS A 160 24.97 8.19 -12.28
C LYS A 160 23.64 8.82 -12.68
N ALA A 161 23.65 9.75 -13.64
CA ALA A 161 22.44 10.41 -14.13
C ALA A 161 21.51 9.41 -14.85
N GLU A 162 22.08 8.52 -15.66
CA GLU A 162 21.34 7.44 -16.32
C GLU A 162 20.78 6.44 -15.32
N ASN A 163 21.55 6.06 -14.30
CA ASN A 163 21.08 5.17 -13.24
C ASN A 163 19.84 5.72 -12.54
N VAL A 164 19.86 7.01 -12.16
CA VAL A 164 18.73 7.70 -11.53
C VAL A 164 17.54 7.78 -12.49
N LEU A 165 17.77 8.15 -13.75
CA LEU A 165 16.75 8.21 -14.79
C LEU A 165 16.04 6.86 -14.95
N LEU A 166 16.80 5.77 -15.13
CA LEU A 166 16.26 4.44 -15.36
C LEU A 166 15.51 3.92 -14.13
N LYS A 167 16.04 4.18 -12.92
CA LYS A 167 15.31 3.88 -11.67
C LYS A 167 14.00 4.63 -11.58
N CYS A 168 13.97 5.92 -11.93
CA CYS A 168 12.75 6.74 -11.89
C CYS A 168 11.68 6.19 -12.84
N VAL A 169 12.03 5.99 -14.11
CA VAL A 169 11.09 5.47 -15.12
C VAL A 169 10.58 4.08 -14.70
N ALA A 170 11.49 3.20 -14.28
CA ALA A 170 11.14 1.85 -13.84
C ALA A 170 10.16 1.86 -12.66
N HIS A 171 10.37 2.71 -11.64
CA HIS A 171 9.48 2.75 -10.47
C HIS A 171 8.14 3.43 -10.76
N VAL A 172 8.10 4.44 -11.63
CA VAL A 172 6.81 5.02 -12.06
C VAL A 172 5.97 3.98 -12.79
N TRP A 173 6.59 3.21 -13.70
CA TRP A 173 5.91 2.14 -14.43
C TRP A 173 5.56 0.96 -13.53
N LEU A 174 6.43 0.58 -12.61
CA LEU A 174 6.17 -0.46 -11.62
C LEU A 174 4.92 -0.10 -10.78
N GLY A 175 4.81 1.15 -10.33
CA GLY A 175 3.65 1.61 -9.58
C GLY A 175 2.36 1.54 -10.40
N LYS A 176 2.41 1.92 -11.68
CA LYS A 176 1.27 1.80 -12.61
C LYS A 176 0.93 0.33 -12.89
N LEU A 177 1.91 -0.55 -13.03
CA LEU A 177 1.71 -1.98 -13.26
C LEU A 177 0.96 -2.62 -12.08
N PHE A 178 1.43 -2.38 -10.87
CA PHE A 178 0.82 -2.96 -9.66
C PHE A 178 -0.57 -2.40 -9.36
N TYR A 179 -0.87 -1.17 -9.80
CA TYR A 179 -2.23 -0.64 -9.77
C TYR A 179 -3.22 -1.50 -10.57
N PHE A 180 -2.84 -1.89 -11.79
CA PHE A 180 -3.69 -2.74 -12.62
C PHE A 180 -3.68 -4.20 -12.17
N TYR A 181 -2.57 -4.72 -11.66
CA TYR A 181 -2.52 -6.08 -11.11
C TYR A 181 -3.43 -6.27 -9.90
N GLN A 182 -3.67 -5.22 -9.13
CA GLN A 182 -4.64 -5.24 -8.04
C GLN A 182 -6.11 -5.33 -8.51
N GLY A 183 -6.34 -5.26 -9.83
CA GLY A 183 -7.67 -5.27 -10.43
C GLY A 183 -8.32 -3.89 -10.51
N ASN A 184 -7.59 -2.82 -10.21
CA ASN A 184 -8.10 -1.47 -10.43
C ASN A 184 -8.17 -1.17 -11.94
N SER A 185 -9.12 -0.32 -12.31
CA SER A 185 -9.22 0.24 -13.66
C SER A 185 -9.37 1.76 -13.57
N ASN A 186 -9.51 2.44 -14.70
CA ASN A 186 -9.84 3.87 -14.71
C ASN A 186 -11.36 4.12 -14.63
N SER A 187 -12.10 3.20 -14.00
CA SER A 187 -13.55 3.30 -13.76
C SER A 187 -13.82 3.44 -12.26
N LEU A 188 -14.67 4.40 -11.89
CA LEU A 188 -15.05 4.66 -10.51
C LEU A 188 -15.67 3.43 -9.81
N ALA A 189 -16.27 2.51 -10.59
CA ALA A 189 -16.83 1.27 -10.07
C ALA A 189 -15.77 0.30 -9.52
N THR A 190 -14.50 0.45 -9.91
CA THR A 190 -13.41 -0.41 -9.42
C THR A 190 -12.80 0.06 -8.10
N ILE A 191 -13.16 1.25 -7.62
CA ILE A 191 -12.72 1.75 -6.33
C ILE A 191 -13.40 0.95 -5.21
N ASP A 192 -12.61 0.26 -4.40
CA ASP A 192 -13.13 -0.48 -3.26
C ASP A 192 -13.41 0.45 -2.08
N LEU A 193 -14.64 0.95 -2.02
CA LEU A 193 -15.10 1.81 -0.92
C LEU A 193 -15.04 1.12 0.44
N ASN A 194 -15.12 -0.22 0.50
CA ASN A 194 -15.12 -0.94 1.78
C ASN A 194 -13.84 -0.66 2.57
N ALA A 195 -12.70 -0.56 1.87
CA ALA A 195 -11.41 -0.25 2.50
C ALA A 195 -11.42 1.12 3.20
N GLY A 196 -12.18 2.10 2.70
CA GLY A 196 -12.30 3.42 3.30
C GLY A 196 -13.07 3.43 4.63
N TYR A 197 -14.01 2.50 4.82
CA TYR A 197 -14.85 2.42 6.02
C TYR A 197 -14.31 1.46 7.10
N VAL A 198 -13.15 0.86 6.88
CA VAL A 198 -12.55 -0.07 7.85
C VAL A 198 -12.23 0.68 9.16
N GLY A 199 -12.75 0.18 10.28
CA GLY A 199 -12.44 0.70 11.62
C GLY A 199 -13.21 1.96 12.03
N LEU A 200 -14.18 2.43 11.23
CA LEU A 200 -15.01 3.60 11.56
C LEU A 200 -16.36 3.20 12.15
N ALA A 201 -16.75 3.84 13.26
CA ALA A 201 -18.10 3.74 13.83
C ALA A 201 -19.05 4.84 13.30
N SER A 202 -18.49 5.98 12.89
CA SER A 202 -19.19 7.13 12.31
C SER A 202 -18.42 7.62 11.09
N PHE A 203 -19.13 8.16 10.09
CA PHE A 203 -18.50 8.67 8.87
C PHE A 203 -17.59 9.88 9.16
N ASP A 204 -16.35 9.79 8.72
CA ASP A 204 -15.36 10.88 8.74
C ASP A 204 -14.72 10.94 7.35
N PHE A 205 -14.92 12.07 6.66
CA PHE A 205 -14.47 12.26 5.29
C PHE A 205 -12.96 12.12 5.14
N THR A 206 -12.18 12.66 6.09
CA THR A 206 -10.72 12.70 6.00
C THR A 206 -10.12 11.29 6.12
N ARG A 207 -10.61 10.49 7.07
CA ARG A 207 -10.12 9.11 7.30
C ARG A 207 -10.48 8.19 6.14
N VAL A 208 -11.73 8.28 5.68
CA VAL A 208 -12.20 7.49 4.53
C VAL A 208 -11.37 7.83 3.29
N GLY A 209 -11.15 9.13 3.02
CA GLY A 209 -10.33 9.57 1.89
C GLY A 209 -8.88 9.06 1.96
N LEU A 210 -8.26 9.09 3.15
CA LEU A 210 -6.90 8.59 3.35
C LEU A 210 -6.80 7.07 3.10
N PHE A 211 -7.67 6.27 3.71
CA PHE A 211 -7.67 4.82 3.54
C PHE A 211 -8.00 4.40 2.11
N LEU A 212 -8.92 5.11 1.46
CA LEU A 212 -9.23 4.88 0.05
C LEU A 212 -8.03 5.17 -0.84
N THR A 213 -7.34 6.28 -0.59
CA THR A 213 -6.12 6.65 -1.32
C THR A 213 -5.03 5.61 -1.14
N LEU A 214 -4.79 5.17 0.09
CA LEU A 214 -3.80 4.14 0.40
C LEU A 214 -4.16 2.79 -0.23
N ASN A 215 -5.43 2.41 -0.25
CA ASN A 215 -5.87 1.17 -0.86
C ASN A 215 -5.77 1.21 -2.40
N THR A 216 -6.32 2.25 -3.03
CA THR A 216 -6.41 2.39 -4.49
C THR A 216 -5.06 2.72 -5.14
N PHE A 217 -4.28 3.62 -4.55
CA PHE A 217 -2.99 4.06 -5.10
C PHE A 217 -1.78 3.46 -4.39
N ASN A 218 -1.96 2.32 -3.72
CA ASN A 218 -0.90 1.65 -2.96
C ASN A 218 0.38 1.43 -3.78
N GLY A 219 0.22 0.88 -4.98
CA GLY A 219 1.34 0.54 -5.87
C GLY A 219 2.17 1.76 -6.24
N GLN A 220 1.52 2.87 -6.58
CA GLN A 220 2.23 4.12 -6.91
C GLN A 220 2.91 4.74 -5.70
N ILE A 221 2.25 4.75 -4.53
CA ILE A 221 2.80 5.32 -3.29
C ILE A 221 4.03 4.53 -2.84
N LEU A 222 3.93 3.21 -2.72
CA LEU A 222 5.05 2.37 -2.27
C LEU A 222 6.19 2.33 -3.28
N SER A 223 5.90 2.26 -4.57
CA SER A 223 6.94 2.28 -5.60
C SER A 223 7.73 3.60 -5.56
N PHE A 224 7.06 4.73 -5.34
CA PHE A 224 7.72 6.02 -5.15
C PHE A 224 8.57 6.06 -3.87
N LEU A 225 8.05 5.60 -2.73
CA LEU A 225 8.84 5.59 -1.49
C LEU A 225 10.08 4.68 -1.62
N LEU A 226 9.96 3.54 -2.30
CA LEU A 226 11.08 2.65 -2.63
C LEU A 226 12.10 3.34 -3.55
N LEU A 227 11.65 4.09 -4.55
CA LEU A 227 12.53 4.89 -5.41
C LEU A 227 13.36 5.89 -4.59
N VAL A 228 12.73 6.66 -3.70
CA VAL A 228 13.44 7.62 -2.84
C VAL A 228 14.42 6.88 -1.93
N TYR A 229 14.03 5.73 -1.37
CA TYR A 229 14.89 4.92 -0.51
C TYR A 229 16.14 4.42 -1.24
N HIS A 230 15.99 3.89 -2.44
CA HIS A 230 17.11 3.38 -3.23
C HIS A 230 18.08 4.50 -3.67
N ASN A 231 17.57 5.67 -4.05
CA ASN A 231 18.41 6.82 -4.40
C ASN A 231 19.13 7.42 -3.20
N MET A 232 18.44 7.54 -2.04
CA MET A 232 19.06 8.01 -0.79
C MET A 232 20.15 7.06 -0.31
N ARG A 233 19.91 5.74 -0.40
CA ARG A 233 20.89 4.72 -0.03
C ARG A 233 22.13 4.79 -0.94
N GLY A 234 21.95 4.97 -2.24
CA GLY A 234 23.05 5.16 -3.19
C GLY A 234 23.91 6.39 -2.84
N CYS A 235 23.28 7.53 -2.56
CA CYS A 235 24.00 8.76 -2.19
C CYS A 235 24.83 8.62 -0.90
N VAL A 236 24.33 7.84 0.07
CA VAL A 236 25.07 7.58 1.32
C VAL A 236 26.25 6.64 1.09
N SER A 237 26.13 5.67 0.18
CA SER A 237 27.25 4.78 -0.17
C SER A 237 28.41 5.56 -0.78
N ASP A 238 28.12 6.51 -1.68
CA ASP A 238 29.13 7.36 -2.32
C ASP A 238 29.80 8.34 -1.34
N SER A 239 29.11 8.72 -0.26
CA SER A 239 29.61 9.70 0.72
C SER A 239 30.78 9.20 1.58
N VAL A 240 30.98 7.89 1.63
CA VAL A 240 32.13 7.29 2.34
C VAL A 240 33.45 7.64 1.65
N ASP A 241 33.42 7.97 0.35
CA ASP A 241 34.63 8.18 -0.43
C ASP A 241 35.08 9.66 -0.54
N LYS A 242 34.20 10.68 -0.59
CA LYS A 242 34.59 12.13 -0.62
C LYS A 242 33.48 13.10 -0.19
N THR A 243 33.72 14.03 0.75
CA THR A 243 32.73 14.94 1.35
C THR A 243 32.19 16.03 0.41
N SER A 244 33.03 16.62 -0.47
CA SER A 244 32.62 17.69 -1.40
C SER A 244 31.76 17.20 -2.57
N HIS A 245 31.89 15.93 -2.96
CA HIS A 245 31.09 15.33 -4.03
C HIS A 245 29.66 14.95 -3.59
N VAL A 246 29.36 14.99 -2.28
CA VAL A 246 28.06 14.57 -1.74
C VAL A 246 26.96 15.59 -2.04
N GLU A 247 27.22 16.88 -1.84
CA GLU A 247 26.23 17.93 -2.10
C GLU A 247 25.88 18.01 -3.58
N GLN A 248 26.90 18.01 -4.45
CA GLN A 248 26.70 18.00 -5.90
C GLN A 248 25.92 16.75 -6.37
N SER A 249 26.21 15.59 -5.76
CA SER A 249 25.48 14.34 -6.06
C SER A 249 24.01 14.39 -5.67
N LYS A 250 23.68 14.95 -4.50
CA LYS A 250 22.28 15.09 -4.05
C LYS A 250 21.50 16.04 -4.94
N THR A 251 22.10 17.17 -5.30
CA THR A 251 21.47 18.14 -6.22
C THR A 251 21.22 17.52 -7.59
N LEU A 252 22.18 16.77 -8.15
CA LEU A 252 22.00 16.08 -9.43
C LEU A 252 20.86 15.06 -9.38
N VAL A 253 20.80 14.25 -8.30
CA VAL A 253 19.74 13.25 -8.11
C VAL A 253 18.39 13.93 -7.99
N SER A 254 18.25 14.95 -7.13
CA SER A 254 17.01 15.71 -6.95
C SER A 254 16.53 16.32 -8.27
N GLN A 255 17.40 17.03 -8.98
CA GLN A 255 17.04 17.66 -10.26
C GLN A 255 16.61 16.63 -11.32
N THR A 256 17.31 15.49 -11.40
CA THR A 256 16.97 14.43 -12.35
C THR A 256 15.63 13.81 -11.99
N MET A 257 15.39 13.48 -10.71
CA MET A 257 14.12 12.93 -10.23
C MET A 257 12.95 13.88 -10.52
N LEU A 258 13.11 15.18 -10.21
CA LEU A 258 12.08 16.20 -10.42
C LEU A 258 11.74 16.36 -11.92
N LYS A 259 12.75 16.42 -12.79
CA LYS A 259 12.56 16.51 -14.24
C LYS A 259 11.83 15.29 -14.79
N VAL A 260 12.28 14.09 -14.43
CA VAL A 260 11.72 12.84 -14.97
C VAL A 260 10.30 12.62 -14.46
N LEU A 261 10.05 12.80 -13.15
CA LEU A 261 8.72 12.64 -12.58
C LEU A 261 7.72 13.62 -13.19
N SER A 262 8.13 14.87 -13.39
CA SER A 262 7.28 15.87 -14.05
C SER A 262 6.99 15.51 -15.50
N LEU A 263 8.02 15.11 -16.26
CA LEU A 263 7.88 14.80 -17.69
C LEU A 263 6.98 13.58 -17.94
N VAL A 264 7.17 12.50 -17.18
CA VAL A 264 6.44 11.23 -17.35
C VAL A 264 4.95 11.39 -17.02
N VAL A 265 4.59 12.37 -16.19
CA VAL A 265 3.18 12.62 -15.83
C VAL A 265 2.54 13.69 -16.73
N ILE A 266 3.22 14.82 -16.97
CA ILE A 266 2.68 15.93 -17.76
C ILE A 266 2.50 15.53 -19.23
N GLY A 267 3.42 14.75 -19.80
CA GLY A 267 3.37 14.36 -21.22
C GLY A 267 2.08 13.61 -21.59
N PRO A 268 1.81 12.44 -20.97
CA PRO A 268 0.59 11.68 -21.23
C PRO A 268 -0.68 12.43 -20.86
N LEU A 269 -0.67 13.23 -19.78
CA LEU A 269 -1.82 14.04 -19.40
C LEU A 269 -2.15 15.08 -20.46
N THR A 270 -1.14 15.80 -20.95
CA THR A 270 -1.33 16.84 -21.97
C THR A 270 -1.89 16.23 -23.25
N PHE A 271 -1.31 15.11 -23.71
CA PHE A 271 -1.83 14.37 -24.85
C PHE A 271 -3.29 13.97 -24.66
N TYR A 272 -3.62 13.42 -23.49
CA TYR A 272 -4.98 13.00 -23.16
C TYR A 272 -5.98 14.16 -23.14
N VAL A 273 -5.62 15.30 -22.53
CA VAL A 273 -6.46 16.51 -22.49
C VAL A 273 -6.66 17.09 -23.89
N ILE A 274 -5.64 17.07 -24.76
CA ILE A 274 -5.78 17.48 -26.16
C ILE A 274 -6.79 16.60 -26.89
N VAL A 275 -6.70 15.28 -26.75
CA VAL A 275 -7.67 14.34 -27.37
C VAL A 275 -9.10 14.60 -26.87
N VAL A 276 -9.28 14.79 -25.56
CA VAL A 276 -10.59 15.12 -24.98
C VAL A 276 -11.10 16.47 -25.51
N ALA A 277 -10.23 17.47 -25.67
CA ALA A 277 -10.60 18.77 -26.21
C ALA A 277 -11.07 18.66 -27.67
N LEU A 278 -10.39 17.87 -28.50
CA LEU A 278 -10.77 17.63 -29.90
C LEU A 278 -12.11 16.87 -30.01
N MET A 279 -12.35 15.90 -29.13
CA MET A 279 -13.55 15.05 -29.14
C MET A 279 -14.72 15.61 -28.33
N ARG A 280 -14.58 16.80 -27.73
CA ARG A 280 -15.57 17.42 -26.82
C ARG A 280 -16.99 17.51 -27.40
N ASN A 281 -17.13 17.68 -28.71
CA ASN A 281 -18.42 17.86 -29.38
C ASN A 281 -19.10 16.53 -29.74
N HIS A 282 -18.44 15.39 -29.53
CA HIS A 282 -19.03 14.08 -29.78
C HIS A 282 -20.02 13.73 -28.65
N ILE A 283 -21.25 13.38 -29.03
CA ILE A 283 -22.29 12.93 -28.10
C ILE A 283 -21.75 11.68 -27.38
N PHE A 284 -21.78 11.66 -26.04
CA PHE A 284 -21.20 10.61 -25.16
C PHE A 284 -19.68 10.64 -24.90
N VAL A 285 -18.95 11.69 -25.31
CA VAL A 285 -17.52 11.82 -24.92
C VAL A 285 -17.37 11.85 -23.38
N TRP A 286 -18.21 12.60 -22.69
CA TRP A 286 -18.04 12.79 -21.25
C TRP A 286 -18.30 11.52 -20.43
N THR A 287 -19.17 10.60 -20.88
CA THR A 287 -19.42 9.35 -20.15
C THR A 287 -18.23 8.38 -20.23
N VAL A 288 -17.44 8.44 -21.31
CA VAL A 288 -16.27 7.57 -21.52
C VAL A 288 -15.00 8.19 -20.93
N PHE A 289 -14.81 9.50 -21.12
CA PHE A 289 -13.57 10.18 -20.73
C PHE A 289 -13.58 10.74 -19.30
N SER A 290 -14.74 11.14 -18.75
CA SER A 290 -14.79 11.77 -17.43
C SER A 290 -14.20 10.93 -16.29
N PRO A 291 -14.49 9.61 -16.15
CA PRO A 291 -13.93 8.82 -15.07
C PRO A 291 -12.41 8.87 -15.07
N LYS A 292 -11.78 8.71 -16.24
CA LYS A 292 -10.33 8.75 -16.38
C LYS A 292 -9.73 10.12 -16.08
N ILE A 293 -10.37 11.23 -16.48
CA ILE A 293 -9.92 12.59 -16.12
C ILE A 293 -9.85 12.75 -14.60
N ILE A 294 -10.85 12.25 -13.86
CA ILE A 294 -10.87 12.33 -12.39
C ILE A 294 -9.69 11.58 -11.79
N TYR A 295 -9.38 10.38 -12.28
CA TYR A 295 -8.19 9.63 -11.86
C TYR A 295 -6.90 10.37 -12.16
N ASP A 296 -6.78 10.95 -13.36
CA ASP A 296 -5.58 11.68 -13.77
C ASP A 296 -5.41 12.96 -12.94
N CYS A 297 -6.49 13.68 -12.60
CA CYS A 297 -6.45 14.82 -11.67
C CYS A 297 -6.00 14.42 -10.26
N PHE A 298 -6.50 13.30 -9.73
CA PHE A 298 -6.07 12.80 -8.43
C PHE A 298 -4.60 12.37 -8.46
N TYR A 299 -4.19 11.68 -9.52
CA TYR A 299 -2.81 11.26 -9.73
C TYR A 299 -1.85 12.45 -9.88
N MET A 300 -2.29 13.54 -10.50
CA MET A 300 -1.54 14.81 -10.52
C MET A 300 -1.32 15.38 -9.12
N GLY A 301 -2.37 15.42 -8.28
CA GLY A 301 -2.24 15.83 -6.89
C GLY A 301 -1.25 14.96 -6.11
N LEU A 302 -1.36 13.64 -6.26
CA LEU A 302 -0.42 12.69 -5.65
C LEU A 302 1.02 12.91 -6.11
N THR A 303 1.22 13.14 -7.41
CA THR A 303 2.54 13.43 -7.99
C THR A 303 3.09 14.76 -7.47
N GLY A 304 2.24 15.78 -7.27
CA GLY A 304 2.63 17.04 -6.64
C GLY A 304 3.17 16.84 -5.22
N VAL A 305 2.52 15.99 -4.43
CA VAL A 305 3.01 15.61 -3.09
C VAL A 305 4.35 14.87 -3.18
N GLN A 306 4.50 13.96 -4.15
CA GLN A 306 5.77 13.25 -4.39
C GLN A 306 6.91 14.21 -4.76
N ILE A 307 6.65 15.18 -5.63
CA ILE A 307 7.59 16.25 -6.00
C ILE A 307 8.03 17.04 -4.77
N ALA A 308 7.07 17.44 -3.91
CA ALA A 308 7.37 18.14 -2.67
C ALA A 308 8.26 17.29 -1.74
N ILE A 309 7.97 15.99 -1.60
CA ILE A 309 8.80 15.07 -0.80
C ILE A 309 10.23 15.01 -1.34
N VAL A 310 10.43 14.89 -2.66
CA VAL A 310 11.78 14.88 -3.26
C VAL A 310 12.52 16.18 -2.96
N TYR A 311 11.85 17.33 -3.14
CA TYR A 311 12.41 18.65 -2.89
C TYR A 311 12.86 18.85 -1.43
N PHE A 312 12.09 18.37 -0.46
CA PHE A 312 12.46 18.47 0.96
C PHE A 312 13.48 17.42 1.42
N THR A 313 13.63 16.30 0.69
CA THR A 313 14.48 15.18 1.11
C THR A 313 15.93 15.31 0.64
N PHE A 314 16.17 15.94 -0.52
CA PHE A 314 17.48 16.07 -1.17
C PHE A 314 17.95 17.51 -1.25
#